data_AF-A0A9X0CQ52-F1
#
_entry.id   AF-A0A9X0CQ52-F1
#
_cell.length_a   1.000
_cell.length_b   1.000
_cell.length_c   1.000
_cell.angle_alpha   90.00
_cell.angle_beta   90.00
_cell.angle_gamma   90.00
#
_symmetry.space_group_name_H-M   'P 1'
#
loop_
_entity.id
_entity.type
_entity.pdbx_description
1 polymer ?
#
loop_
_entity_poly.entity_id
_entity_poly.type
_entity_poly.pdbx_seq_one_letter_code
_entity_poly.pdbx_strand_id
1 'polypeptide(L)'
;METSQLHVHKAGWAVLVAGLLLTTFGIWWTLFLLLYTLLFALGFTLVLGYWGYLMSQEIMKNILEQDFGPVSKGLEKVIQEIQLSRMSLKMDKRLTGSSIIDEPLQEVLQLFFRDYVHGWYYSSISTDEGFLYDLRQTLQRALIAFANRSKDVEWVNFLTTRFVDDITNHLKIYRKAKQRVEESEVDDNATLDIETAFFQVEHEMEREICREQICLSEGKEKDYLSDISEMLLYLLLPPDDFHNKPFRYFFRLSISQFCAK
;
A
#
# COMPACT_ATOMS: atom_id res chain seq x y z
N MET A 1 28.43 23.37 33.66
CA MET A 1 29.29 24.05 34.65
C MET A 1 29.65 25.48 34.22
N GLU A 2 29.72 25.77 32.92
CA GLU A 2 29.97 27.14 32.41
C GLU A 2 28.76 28.09 32.49
N THR A 3 27.54 27.60 32.24
CA THR A 3 26.33 28.44 32.27
C THR A 3 26.04 29.00 33.67
N SER A 4 26.29 28.21 34.72
CA SER A 4 26.11 28.62 36.11
C SER A 4 27.04 29.76 36.53
N GLN A 5 28.30 29.77 36.08
CA GLN A 5 29.26 30.84 36.39
C GLN A 5 28.86 32.17 35.72
N LEU A 6 28.35 32.11 34.50
CA LEU A 6 27.89 33.29 33.77
C LEU A 6 26.66 33.94 34.42
N HIS A 7 25.70 33.14 34.91
CA HIS A 7 24.53 33.66 35.62
C HIS A 7 24.89 34.30 36.96
N VAL A 8 25.83 33.71 37.70
CA VAL A 8 26.33 34.27 38.96
C VAL A 8 27.06 35.60 38.72
N HIS A 9 27.88 35.70 37.68
CA HIS A 9 28.57 36.94 37.34
C HIS A 9 27.59 38.06 36.92
N LYS A 10 26.61 37.74 36.07
CA LYS A 10 25.57 38.70 35.66
C LYS A 10 24.71 39.16 36.85
N ALA A 11 24.36 38.25 37.75
CA ALA A 11 23.64 38.58 38.98
C ALA A 11 24.49 39.48 39.90
N GLY A 12 25.79 39.22 40.01
CA GLY A 12 26.72 40.05 40.78
C GLY A 12 26.79 41.50 40.28
N TRP A 13 26.94 41.69 38.96
CA TRP A 13 26.90 43.03 38.37
C TRP A 13 25.55 43.73 38.54
N ALA A 14 24.44 43.01 38.41
CA ALA A 14 23.11 43.57 38.62
C ALA A 14 22.89 44.06 40.06
N VAL A 15 23.36 43.30 41.06
CA VAL A 15 23.29 43.69 42.48
C VAL A 15 24.18 44.89 42.76
N LEU A 16 25.39 44.94 42.18
CA LEU A 16 26.30 46.08 42.34
C LEU A 16 25.70 47.37 41.77
N VAL A 17 25.14 47.31 40.57
CA VAL A 17 24.47 48.46 39.92
C VAL A 17 23.24 48.90 40.72
N ALA A 18 22.41 47.96 41.20
CA ALA A 18 21.25 48.27 42.03
C ALA A 18 21.65 48.94 43.36
N GLY A 19 22.70 48.45 44.02
CA GLY A 19 23.21 49.03 45.26
C GLY A 19 23.78 50.44 45.07
N LEU A 20 24.47 50.68 43.95
CA LEU A 20 25.03 52.00 43.61
C LEU A 20 23.92 53.02 43.29
N LEU A 21 22.84 52.59 42.63
CA LEU A 21 21.66 53.41 42.37
C LEU A 21 20.89 53.77 43.66
N LEU A 22 20.73 52.80 44.57
CA LEU A 22 20.04 53.00 45.85
C LEU A 22 20.75 54.01 46.76
N THR A 23 22.09 53.99 46.77
CA THR A 23 22.91 54.87 47.61
C THR A 23 23.03 56.30 47.07
N THR A 24 23.03 56.47 45.75
CA THR A 24 23.22 57.78 45.10
C THR A 24 21.93 58.61 44.97
N PHE A 25 20.79 57.96 44.70
CA PHE A 25 19.54 58.68 44.39
C PHE A 25 18.42 58.47 45.42
N GLY A 26 18.62 57.56 46.39
CA GLY A 26 17.62 57.22 47.40
C GLY A 26 16.49 56.33 46.87
N ILE A 27 15.81 55.62 47.78
CA ILE A 27 14.87 54.54 47.43
C ILE A 27 13.63 55.01 46.66
N TRP A 28 13.19 56.25 46.90
CA TRP A 28 12.03 56.81 46.22
C TRP A 28 12.33 57.07 44.74
N TRP A 29 13.49 57.64 44.44
CA TRP A 29 13.84 58.03 43.07
C TRP A 29 14.18 56.84 42.18
N THR A 30 14.78 55.80 42.75
CA THR A 30 14.98 54.52 42.04
C THR A 30 13.67 53.82 41.72
N LEU A 31 12.68 53.84 42.63
CA LEU A 31 11.34 53.30 42.38
C LEU A 31 10.60 54.07 41.29
N PHE A 32 10.64 55.41 41.29
CA PHE A 32 10.03 56.21 40.24
C PHE A 32 10.66 55.95 38.86
N LEU A 33 12.00 55.84 38.78
CA LEU A 33 12.68 55.51 37.53
C LEU A 33 12.28 54.13 36.99
N LEU A 34 12.19 53.11 37.85
CA LEU A 34 11.70 51.79 37.45
C LEU A 34 10.24 51.81 36.98
N LEU A 35 9.39 52.60 37.64
CA LEU A 35 8.00 52.75 37.22
C LEU A 35 7.89 53.43 35.84
N TYR A 36 8.68 54.47 35.59
CA TYR A 36 8.69 55.16 34.30
C TYR A 36 9.19 54.27 33.16
N THR A 37 10.22 53.44 33.38
CA THR A 37 10.70 52.51 32.35
C THR A 37 9.68 51.41 32.04
N LEU A 38 8.97 50.90 33.05
CA LEU A 38 7.89 49.93 32.86
C LEU A 38 6.71 50.53 32.08
N LEU A 39 6.29 51.76 32.43
CA LEU A 39 5.23 52.47 31.70
C LEU A 39 5.63 52.74 30.24
N PHE A 40 6.89 53.11 29.99
CA PHE A 40 7.40 53.29 28.64
C PHE A 40 7.40 51.98 27.84
N ALA A 41 7.86 50.88 28.43
CA ALA A 41 7.87 49.57 27.77
C ALA A 41 6.45 49.10 27.44
N LEU A 42 5.49 49.31 28.35
CA LEU A 42 4.09 48.96 28.14
C LEU A 42 3.42 49.84 27.07
N GLY A 43 3.72 51.14 27.05
CA GLY A 43 3.29 52.03 25.97
C GLY A 43 3.86 51.61 24.62
N PHE A 44 5.14 51.24 24.57
CA PHE A 44 5.81 50.79 23.35
C PHE A 44 5.20 49.50 22.78
N THR A 45 4.92 48.51 23.63
CA THR A 45 4.29 47.25 23.18
C THR A 45 2.85 47.46 22.70
N LEU A 46 2.08 48.35 23.34
CA LEU A 46 0.74 48.71 22.88
C LEU A 46 0.77 49.42 21.52
N VAL A 47 1.72 50.32 21.28
CA VAL A 47 1.88 51.00 19.98
C VAL A 47 2.28 50.00 18.90
N LEU A 48 3.22 49.10 19.17
CA LEU A 48 3.58 48.03 18.22
C LEU A 48 2.41 47.10 17.92
N GLY A 49 1.63 46.73 18.94
CA GLY A 49 0.43 45.92 18.79
C GLY A 49 -0.64 46.63 17.96
N TYR A 50 -0.87 47.92 18.21
CA TYR A 50 -1.84 48.73 17.46
C TYR A 50 -1.41 48.94 16.02
N TRP A 51 -0.13 49.21 15.76
CA TRP A 51 0.41 49.34 14.41
C TRP A 51 0.38 48.00 13.66
N GLY A 52 0.72 46.90 14.34
CA GLY A 52 0.59 45.55 13.79
C GLY A 52 -0.85 45.19 13.44
N TYR A 53 -1.82 45.59 14.28
CA TYR A 53 -3.24 45.41 14.01
C TYR A 53 -3.71 46.21 12.79
N LEU A 54 -3.32 47.47 12.67
CA LEU A 54 -3.62 48.30 11.51
C LEU A 54 -3.00 47.75 10.21
N MET A 55 -1.73 47.34 10.26
CA MET A 55 -1.04 46.75 9.11
C MET A 55 -1.70 45.41 8.69
N SER A 56 -2.12 44.59 9.65
CA SER A 56 -2.84 43.34 9.38
C SER A 56 -4.19 43.57 8.68
N GLN A 57 -4.96 44.56 9.15
CA GLN A 57 -6.21 44.99 8.52
C GLN A 57 -5.99 45.49 7.09
N GLU A 58 -4.93 46.27 6.85
CA GLU A 58 -4.61 46.81 5.53
C GLU A 58 -4.11 45.71 4.58
N ILE A 59 -3.30 44.76 5.04
CA ILE A 59 -2.92 43.58 4.28
C ILE A 59 -4.15 42.73 3.93
N MET A 60 -5.05 42.50 4.89
CA MET A 60 -6.28 41.73 4.66
C MET A 60 -7.17 42.40 3.61
N LYS A 61 -7.35 43.72 3.68
CA LYS A 61 -8.11 44.48 2.69
C LYS A 61 -7.44 44.45 1.32
N ASN A 62 -6.13 44.64 1.26
CA ASN A 62 -5.38 44.54 0.01
C ASN A 62 -5.45 43.14 -0.62
N ILE A 63 -5.49 42.07 0.19
CA ILE A 63 -5.70 40.69 -0.28
C ILE A 63 -7.13 40.45 -0.76
N LEU A 64 -8.12 41.06 -0.09
CA LEU A 64 -9.54 40.91 -0.45
C LEU A 64 -9.93 41.75 -1.68
N GLU A 65 -9.30 42.92 -1.85
CA GLU A 65 -9.51 43.85 -2.96
C GLU A 65 -8.56 43.60 -4.14
N GLN A 66 -7.44 42.91 -3.94
CA GLN A 66 -6.72 42.26 -5.04
C GLN A 66 -7.59 41.12 -5.56
N ASP A 67 -8.25 41.36 -6.68
CA ASP A 67 -8.41 40.31 -7.68
C ASP A 67 -7.04 39.68 -7.85
N PHE A 68 -6.89 38.41 -7.44
CA PHE A 68 -5.66 37.66 -7.64
C PHE A 68 -5.47 37.58 -9.17
N GLY A 69 -4.77 38.56 -9.72
CA GLY A 69 -4.22 38.49 -11.06
C GLY A 69 -3.55 37.14 -11.25
N PRO A 70 -3.45 36.66 -12.50
CA PRO A 70 -3.25 35.25 -12.82
C PRO A 70 -2.23 34.62 -11.89
N VAL A 71 -2.71 33.64 -11.13
CA VAL A 71 -1.97 32.75 -10.24
C VAL A 71 -0.53 32.62 -10.72
N SER A 72 0.44 32.95 -9.87
CA SER A 72 1.85 33.01 -10.27
C SER A 72 2.21 31.78 -11.11
N LYS A 73 2.90 31.99 -12.24
CA LYS A 73 3.25 30.92 -13.20
C LYS A 73 3.92 29.70 -12.54
N GLY A 74 4.53 29.88 -11.37
CA GLY A 74 5.09 28.79 -10.57
C GLY A 74 4.03 27.90 -9.92
N LEU A 75 2.95 28.47 -9.37
CA LEU A 75 1.86 27.68 -8.79
C LEU A 75 1.02 27.01 -9.88
N GLU A 76 0.80 27.69 -11.01
CA GLU A 76 0.15 27.07 -12.17
C GLU A 76 0.98 25.89 -12.69
N LYS A 77 2.31 26.01 -12.75
CA LYS A 77 3.19 24.90 -13.15
C LYS A 77 3.15 23.74 -12.16
N VAL A 78 3.14 24.00 -10.85
CA VAL A 78 3.02 22.96 -9.82
C VAL A 78 1.64 22.30 -9.84
N ILE A 79 0.56 23.08 -10.01
CA ILE A 79 -0.79 22.54 -10.15
C ILE A 79 -0.90 21.74 -11.46
N GLN A 80 -0.33 22.21 -12.57
CA GLN A 80 -0.26 21.47 -13.82
C GLN A 80 0.55 20.19 -13.68
N GLU A 81 1.65 20.19 -12.93
CA GLU A 81 2.49 19.01 -12.72
C GLU A 81 1.82 17.98 -11.79
N ILE A 82 1.09 18.45 -10.77
CA ILE A 82 0.22 17.61 -9.92
C ILE A 82 -1.00 17.10 -10.68
N GLN A 83 -1.58 17.92 -11.57
CA GLN A 83 -2.69 17.50 -12.43
C GLN A 83 -2.22 16.56 -13.54
N LEU A 84 -1.02 16.75 -14.09
CA LEU A 84 -0.37 15.87 -15.06
C LEU A 84 0.00 14.55 -14.43
N SER A 85 0.56 14.55 -13.21
CA SER A 85 0.79 13.32 -12.47
C SER A 85 -0.55 12.61 -12.26
N ARG A 86 -1.59 13.29 -11.78
CA ARG A 86 -2.93 12.72 -11.58
C ARG A 86 -3.65 12.29 -12.88
N MET A 87 -3.38 12.94 -14.02
CA MET A 87 -3.89 12.53 -15.34
C MET A 87 -3.09 11.36 -15.93
N SER A 88 -1.79 11.27 -15.63
CA SER A 88 -0.98 10.08 -15.91
C SER A 88 -1.46 8.86 -15.11
N LEU A 89 -2.17 9.11 -14.00
CA LEU A 89 -2.93 8.11 -13.25
C LEU A 89 -4.27 7.70 -13.92
N LYS A 90 -4.58 8.15 -15.14
CA LYS A 90 -5.70 7.57 -15.93
C LYS A 90 -5.16 6.42 -16.77
N MET A 91 -5.42 5.19 -16.33
CA MET A 91 -5.14 4.00 -17.15
C MET A 91 -6.18 3.81 -18.24
N ASP A 92 -5.73 3.21 -19.33
CA ASP A 92 -6.63 2.60 -20.30
C ASP A 92 -7.41 1.47 -19.63
N LYS A 93 -8.72 1.48 -19.81
CA LYS A 93 -9.65 0.49 -19.28
C LYS A 93 -9.65 -0.79 -20.11
N ARG A 94 -9.11 -0.74 -21.33
CA ARG A 94 -9.15 -1.86 -22.27
C ARG A 94 -8.10 -2.92 -21.90
N LEU A 95 -8.54 -4.15 -21.69
CA LEU A 95 -7.67 -5.28 -21.33
C LEU A 95 -7.59 -6.30 -22.47
N THR A 96 -8.74 -6.73 -22.97
CA THR A 96 -8.88 -7.75 -24.01
C THR A 96 -9.30 -7.16 -25.36
N GLY A 97 -9.92 -5.96 -25.33
CA GLY A 97 -10.49 -5.29 -26.50
C GLY A 97 -11.99 -5.50 -26.67
N SER A 98 -12.62 -6.33 -25.82
CA SER A 98 -14.08 -6.53 -25.75
C SER A 98 -14.63 -5.90 -24.48
N SER A 99 -15.55 -4.93 -24.60
CA SER A 99 -16.14 -4.25 -23.45
C SER A 99 -16.90 -5.19 -22.51
N ILE A 100 -17.51 -6.25 -23.05
CA ILE A 100 -18.28 -7.25 -22.30
C ILE A 100 -17.38 -8.03 -21.32
N ILE A 101 -16.12 -8.23 -21.68
CA ILE A 101 -15.15 -8.98 -20.87
C ILE A 101 -14.32 -8.01 -20.02
N ASP A 102 -14.00 -6.84 -20.55
CA ASP A 102 -13.16 -5.85 -19.86
C ASP A 102 -13.85 -5.24 -18.64
N GLU A 103 -15.17 -5.09 -18.66
CA GLU A 103 -15.95 -4.58 -17.52
C GLU A 103 -15.92 -5.51 -16.31
N PRO A 104 -16.28 -6.82 -16.41
CA PRO A 104 -16.17 -7.73 -15.27
C PRO A 104 -14.72 -7.96 -14.85
N LEU A 105 -13.74 -7.95 -15.76
CA LEU A 105 -12.33 -8.04 -15.39
C LEU A 105 -11.87 -6.84 -14.57
N GLN A 106 -12.31 -5.63 -14.91
CA GLN A 106 -12.03 -4.44 -14.10
C GLN A 106 -12.68 -4.50 -12.73
N GLU A 107 -13.89 -5.07 -12.64
CA GLU A 107 -14.57 -5.30 -11.35
C GLU A 107 -13.79 -6.29 -10.49
N VAL A 108 -13.39 -7.44 -11.03
CA VAL A 108 -12.55 -8.43 -10.34
C VAL A 108 -11.25 -7.81 -9.86
N LEU A 109 -10.61 -6.99 -10.71
CA LEU A 109 -9.41 -6.26 -10.32
C LEU A 109 -9.68 -5.31 -9.16
N GLN A 110 -10.79 -4.57 -9.19
CA GLN A 110 -11.17 -3.67 -8.11
C GLN A 110 -11.44 -4.42 -6.80
N LEU A 111 -12.09 -5.59 -6.86
CA LEU A 111 -12.34 -6.46 -5.71
C LEU A 111 -11.02 -7.01 -5.15
N PHE A 112 -10.10 -7.47 -6.01
CA PHE A 112 -8.77 -7.92 -5.60
C PHE A 112 -8.01 -6.83 -4.85
N PHE A 113 -7.98 -5.61 -5.39
CA PHE A 113 -7.32 -4.49 -4.72
C PHE A 113 -7.98 -4.18 -3.38
N ARG A 114 -9.32 -4.15 -3.30
CA ARG A 114 -10.05 -3.88 -2.06
C ARG A 114 -9.75 -4.93 -0.98
N ASP A 115 -9.77 -6.20 -1.34
CA ASP A 115 -9.77 -7.30 -0.37
C ASP A 115 -8.35 -7.73 0.02
N TYR A 116 -7.39 -7.65 -0.91
CA TYR A 116 -6.02 -8.16 -0.69
C TYR A 116 -4.94 -7.08 -0.64
N VAL A 117 -5.20 -5.88 -1.17
CA VAL A 117 -4.18 -4.82 -1.23
C VAL A 117 -4.45 -3.71 -0.22
N HIS A 118 -5.68 -3.18 -0.20
CA HIS A 118 -6.02 -2.03 0.64
C HIS A 118 -5.87 -2.36 2.13
N GLY A 119 -6.20 -3.58 2.55
CA GLY A 119 -6.17 -4.00 3.96
C GLY A 119 -4.81 -3.80 4.64
N TRP A 120 -3.71 -4.24 4.03
CA TRP A 120 -2.37 -4.06 4.62
C TRP A 120 -1.72 -2.74 4.20
N TYR A 121 -2.00 -2.24 3.00
CA TYR A 121 -1.36 -1.02 2.51
C TYR A 121 -1.76 0.21 3.34
N TYR A 122 -3.07 0.43 3.51
CA TYR A 122 -3.58 1.57 4.28
C TYR A 122 -3.43 1.39 5.79
N SER A 123 -3.46 0.15 6.29
CA SER A 123 -3.35 -0.14 7.72
C SER A 123 -1.90 -0.09 8.23
N SER A 124 -0.92 -0.48 7.41
CA SER A 124 0.41 -0.83 7.91
C SER A 124 1.57 -0.07 7.26
N ILE A 125 1.40 0.56 6.09
CA ILE A 125 2.54 1.07 5.30
C ILE A 125 2.44 2.54 4.94
N SER A 126 1.44 2.97 4.16
CA SER A 126 1.36 4.35 3.67
C SER A 126 -0.04 4.69 3.13
N THR A 127 -0.30 5.98 2.98
CA THR A 127 -1.53 6.54 2.38
C THR A 127 -1.32 7.08 0.96
N ASP A 128 -0.15 6.81 0.37
CA ASP A 128 0.17 7.26 -1.00
C ASP A 128 -0.57 6.45 -2.06
N GLU A 129 -1.24 7.13 -2.99
CA GLU A 129 -1.98 6.46 -4.08
C GLU A 129 -1.07 6.05 -5.25
N GLY A 130 0.16 6.60 -5.32
CA GLY A 130 1.09 6.36 -6.43
C GLY A 130 1.49 4.88 -6.57
N PHE A 131 1.91 4.25 -5.48
CA PHE A 131 2.26 2.83 -5.50
C PHE A 131 1.09 1.92 -5.90
N LEU A 132 -0.12 2.20 -5.39
CA LEU A 132 -1.31 1.42 -5.73
C LEU A 132 -1.66 1.54 -7.22
N TYR A 133 -1.42 2.72 -7.79
CA TYR A 133 -1.60 2.94 -9.21
C TYR A 133 -0.62 2.14 -10.05
N ASP A 134 0.68 2.21 -9.74
CA ASP A 134 1.72 1.47 -10.45
C ASP A 134 1.48 -0.05 -10.35
N LEU A 135 1.09 -0.50 -9.16
CA LEU A 135 0.72 -1.90 -8.90
C LEU A 135 -0.44 -2.34 -9.79
N ARG A 136 -1.46 -1.49 -9.92
CA ARG A 136 -2.63 -1.76 -10.77
C ARG A 136 -2.25 -1.76 -12.24
N GLN A 137 -1.40 -0.83 -12.67
CA GLN A 137 -0.94 -0.75 -14.04
C GLN A 137 -0.17 -2.00 -14.45
N THR A 138 0.72 -2.49 -13.60
CA THR A 138 1.49 -3.69 -13.90
C THR A 138 0.61 -4.95 -13.89
N LEU A 139 -0.37 -5.05 -12.98
CA LEU A 139 -1.34 -6.16 -13.01
C LEU A 139 -2.19 -6.12 -14.29
N GLN A 140 -2.60 -4.94 -14.76
CA GLN A 140 -3.27 -4.80 -16.04
C GLN A 140 -2.38 -5.22 -17.22
N ARG A 141 -1.10 -4.83 -17.23
CA ARG A 141 -0.14 -5.28 -18.25
C ARG A 141 0.01 -6.79 -18.25
N ALA A 142 0.09 -7.42 -17.07
CA ALA A 142 0.13 -8.87 -16.94
C ALA A 142 -1.15 -9.53 -17.46
N LEU A 143 -2.33 -8.95 -17.17
CA LEU A 143 -3.61 -9.43 -17.69
C LEU A 143 -3.73 -9.28 -19.21
N ILE A 144 -3.24 -8.19 -19.79
CA ILE A 144 -3.20 -7.99 -21.24
C ILE A 144 -2.27 -9.03 -21.88
N ALA A 145 -1.09 -9.24 -21.30
CA ALA A 145 -0.15 -10.26 -21.76
C ALA A 145 -0.75 -11.67 -21.67
N PHE A 146 -1.45 -11.98 -20.58
CA PHE A 146 -2.21 -13.22 -20.42
C PHE A 146 -3.26 -13.36 -21.51
N ALA A 147 -4.14 -12.36 -21.67
CA ALA A 147 -5.20 -12.37 -22.66
C ALA A 147 -4.68 -12.53 -24.09
N ASN A 148 -3.52 -11.95 -24.41
CA ASN A 148 -2.90 -12.14 -25.71
C ASN A 148 -2.36 -13.55 -25.89
N ARG A 149 -1.64 -14.12 -24.91
CA ARG A 149 -1.17 -15.51 -24.98
C ARG A 149 -2.31 -16.53 -25.00
N SER A 150 -3.41 -16.24 -24.32
CA SER A 150 -4.63 -17.05 -24.35
C SER A 150 -5.25 -17.14 -25.75
N LYS A 151 -5.03 -16.16 -26.64
CA LYS A 151 -5.55 -16.22 -28.01
C LYS A 151 -4.80 -17.23 -28.88
N ASP A 152 -3.53 -17.51 -28.55
CA ASP A 152 -2.68 -18.45 -29.29
C ASP A 152 -2.98 -19.92 -28.92
N VAL A 153 -3.84 -20.15 -27.92
CA VAL A 153 -4.22 -21.48 -27.46
C VAL A 153 -5.36 -22.03 -28.34
N GLU A 154 -5.19 -23.24 -28.86
CA GLU A 154 -6.25 -23.98 -29.56
C GLU A 154 -7.31 -24.51 -28.58
N TRP A 155 -8.20 -23.63 -28.12
CA TRP A 155 -9.22 -23.93 -27.12
C TRP A 155 -10.10 -25.13 -27.46
N VAL A 156 -10.45 -25.30 -28.75
CA VAL A 156 -11.30 -26.42 -29.19
C VAL A 156 -10.62 -27.75 -28.91
N ASN A 157 -9.36 -27.90 -29.31
CA ASN A 157 -8.61 -29.12 -29.10
C ASN A 157 -8.36 -29.35 -27.60
N PHE A 158 -7.94 -28.31 -26.89
CA PHE A 158 -7.71 -28.37 -25.45
C PHE A 158 -8.95 -28.85 -24.67
N LEU A 159 -10.12 -28.25 -24.93
CA LEU A 159 -11.35 -28.54 -24.19
C LEU A 159 -11.98 -29.88 -24.58
N THR A 160 -11.85 -30.31 -25.83
CA THR A 160 -12.54 -31.53 -26.32
C THR A 160 -11.73 -32.80 -26.17
N THR A 161 -10.39 -32.71 -26.18
CA THR A 161 -9.51 -33.87 -26.02
C THR A 161 -8.89 -33.84 -24.63
N ARG A 162 -7.87 -33.01 -24.41
CA ARG A 162 -7.02 -33.03 -23.22
C ARG A 162 -7.81 -32.89 -21.92
N PHE A 163 -8.67 -31.88 -21.84
CA PHE A 163 -9.46 -31.65 -20.63
C PHE A 163 -10.45 -32.78 -20.33
N VAL A 164 -11.09 -33.32 -21.36
CA VAL A 164 -12.03 -34.45 -21.21
C VAL A 164 -11.29 -35.73 -20.82
N ASP A 165 -10.11 -35.96 -21.38
CA ASP A 165 -9.25 -37.08 -21.02
C ASP A 165 -8.81 -37.00 -19.55
N ASP A 166 -8.42 -35.82 -19.07
CA ASP A 166 -8.05 -35.57 -17.67
C ASP A 166 -9.24 -35.83 -16.72
N ILE A 167 -10.43 -35.30 -17.04
CA ILE A 167 -11.66 -35.57 -16.26
C ILE A 167 -11.99 -37.06 -16.27
N THR A 168 -11.88 -37.71 -17.43
CA THR A 168 -12.19 -39.13 -17.58
C THR A 168 -11.25 -39.97 -16.73
N ASN A 169 -9.96 -39.63 -16.71
CA ASN A 169 -8.97 -40.27 -15.87
C ASN A 169 -9.27 -40.06 -14.37
N HIS A 170 -9.52 -38.81 -13.94
CA HIS A 170 -9.88 -38.50 -12.55
C HIS A 170 -11.14 -39.26 -12.10
N LEU A 171 -12.16 -39.32 -12.95
CA LEU A 171 -13.41 -40.03 -12.68
C LEU A 171 -13.21 -41.56 -12.66
N LYS A 172 -12.29 -42.09 -13.45
CA LYS A 172 -11.89 -43.50 -13.42
C LYS A 172 -11.15 -43.85 -12.13
N ILE A 173 -10.23 -43.00 -11.67
CA ILE A 173 -9.54 -43.13 -10.37
C ILE A 173 -10.57 -43.08 -9.24
N TYR A 174 -11.46 -42.08 -9.24
CA TYR A 174 -12.51 -41.94 -8.24
C TYR A 174 -13.44 -43.16 -8.15
N ARG A 175 -13.91 -43.69 -9.30
CA ARG A 175 -14.77 -44.89 -9.32
C ARG A 175 -14.07 -46.11 -8.72
N LYS A 176 -12.79 -46.30 -9.04
CA LYS A 176 -11.98 -47.39 -8.49
C LYS A 176 -11.72 -47.21 -7.00
N ALA A 177 -11.45 -45.99 -6.54
CA ALA A 177 -11.27 -45.67 -5.13
C ALA A 177 -12.55 -45.98 -4.34
N LYS A 178 -13.71 -45.56 -4.87
CA LYS A 178 -15.01 -45.86 -4.27
C LYS A 178 -15.28 -47.36 -4.17
N GLN A 179 -14.99 -48.11 -5.22
CA GLN A 179 -15.15 -49.56 -5.21
C GLN A 179 -14.29 -50.22 -4.11
N ARG A 180 -13.05 -49.77 -3.90
CA ARG A 180 -12.18 -50.28 -2.83
C ARG A 180 -12.72 -49.99 -1.44
N VAL A 181 -13.29 -48.81 -1.23
CA VAL A 181 -13.93 -48.46 0.04
C VAL A 181 -15.13 -49.37 0.29
N GLU A 182 -16.01 -49.54 -0.71
CA GLU A 182 -17.18 -50.44 -0.63
C GLU A 182 -16.76 -51.91 -0.36
N GLU A 183 -15.68 -52.40 -0.98
CA GLU A 183 -15.14 -53.75 -0.73
C GLU A 183 -14.56 -53.89 0.69
N SER A 184 -13.92 -52.84 1.22
CA SER A 184 -13.35 -52.85 2.58
C SER A 184 -14.39 -52.79 3.69
N GLU A 185 -15.52 -52.11 3.47
CA GLU A 185 -16.63 -52.05 4.43
C GLU A 185 -17.30 -53.42 4.63
N VAL A 186 -17.20 -54.31 3.64
CA VAL A 186 -17.75 -55.68 3.71
C VAL A 186 -16.85 -56.63 4.50
N ASP A 187 -15.55 -56.34 4.64
CA ASP A 187 -14.54 -57.24 5.21
C ASP A 187 -14.27 -57.01 6.72
N ASP A 188 -15.09 -56.21 7.42
CA ASP A 188 -14.99 -55.84 8.87
C ASP A 188 -13.63 -55.22 9.29
N ASN A 189 -12.71 -55.01 8.35
CA ASN A 189 -11.39 -54.43 8.55
C ASN A 189 -11.47 -52.92 8.30
N ALA A 190 -11.47 -52.13 9.38
CA ALA A 190 -11.21 -50.68 9.45
C ALA A 190 -11.73 -49.82 8.28
N THR A 191 -12.69 -48.92 8.56
CA THR A 191 -13.19 -47.92 7.60
C THR A 191 -12.05 -47.22 6.86
N LEU A 192 -11.84 -47.59 5.59
CA LEU A 192 -10.86 -46.94 4.72
C LEU A 192 -11.41 -45.58 4.32
N ASP A 193 -10.63 -44.54 4.58
CA ASP A 193 -10.96 -43.21 4.13
C ASP A 193 -10.85 -43.09 2.59
N ILE A 194 -11.82 -42.41 1.98
CA ILE A 194 -11.92 -42.28 0.53
C ILE A 194 -10.76 -41.49 -0.06
N GLU A 195 -10.21 -40.51 0.68
CA GLU A 195 -9.08 -39.71 0.21
C GLU A 195 -7.83 -40.59 0.14
N THR A 196 -7.60 -41.40 1.18
CA THR A 196 -6.50 -42.38 1.21
C THR A 196 -6.63 -43.40 0.09
N ALA A 197 -7.83 -43.96 -0.13
CA ALA A 197 -8.09 -44.89 -1.22
C ALA A 197 -7.91 -44.24 -2.60
N PHE A 198 -8.29 -42.97 -2.74
CA PHE A 198 -8.14 -42.21 -3.98
C PHE A 198 -6.68 -42.04 -4.36
N PHE A 199 -5.84 -41.55 -3.44
CA PHE A 199 -4.43 -41.33 -3.70
C PHE A 199 -3.65 -42.63 -3.91
N GLN A 200 -4.05 -43.73 -3.26
CA GLN A 200 -3.47 -45.04 -3.53
C GLN A 200 -3.78 -45.51 -4.96
N VAL A 201 -5.02 -45.35 -5.42
CA VAL A 201 -5.42 -45.69 -6.80
C VAL A 201 -4.74 -44.76 -7.82
N GLU A 202 -4.61 -43.47 -7.51
CA GLU A 202 -3.88 -42.50 -8.33
C GLU A 202 -2.43 -42.96 -8.50
N HIS A 203 -1.74 -43.28 -7.41
CA HIS A 203 -0.36 -43.74 -7.45
C HIS A 203 -0.18 -45.03 -8.26
N GLU A 204 -1.10 -45.98 -8.14
CA GLU A 204 -1.05 -47.22 -8.92
C GLU A 204 -1.30 -47.02 -10.42
N MET A 205 -2.18 -46.07 -10.76
CA MET A 205 -2.58 -45.80 -12.15
C MET A 205 -1.60 -44.88 -12.87
N GLU A 206 -1.11 -43.83 -12.21
CA GLU A 206 -0.25 -42.80 -12.81
C GLU A 206 1.24 -43.08 -12.59
N ARG A 207 1.60 -43.91 -11.59
CA ARG A 207 2.95 -44.39 -11.21
C ARG A 207 3.99 -43.30 -10.87
N GLU A 208 4.13 -42.30 -11.73
CA GLU A 208 5.12 -41.22 -11.60
C GLU A 208 4.59 -40.01 -10.82
N ILE A 209 3.27 -39.84 -10.71
CA ILE A 209 2.65 -38.69 -10.05
C ILE A 209 1.74 -39.18 -8.92
N CYS A 210 1.95 -38.66 -7.71
CA CYS A 210 1.03 -38.80 -6.59
C CYS A 210 0.90 -37.44 -5.92
N ARG A 211 -0.32 -36.92 -5.88
CA ARG A 211 -0.62 -35.56 -5.38
C ARG A 211 -0.92 -35.54 -3.89
N GLU A 212 -0.98 -36.71 -3.25
CA GLU A 212 -1.27 -36.91 -1.82
C GLU A 212 -0.46 -35.98 -0.91
N GLN A 213 0.85 -35.90 -1.12
CA GLN A 213 1.73 -35.10 -0.28
C GLN A 213 1.50 -33.59 -0.40
N ILE A 214 0.94 -33.14 -1.52
CA ILE A 214 0.62 -31.74 -1.76
C ILE A 214 -0.77 -31.46 -1.19
N CYS A 215 -1.76 -32.29 -1.50
CA CYS A 215 -3.17 -32.07 -1.12
C CYS A 215 -3.47 -32.32 0.36
N LEU A 216 -2.75 -33.21 1.04
CA LEU A 216 -2.99 -33.50 2.47
C LEU A 216 -2.26 -32.54 3.42
N SER A 217 -1.48 -31.59 2.89
CA SER A 217 -0.67 -30.66 3.68
C SER A 217 -0.84 -29.24 3.20
N GLU A 218 -1.57 -28.44 3.97
CA GLU A 218 -1.80 -27.01 3.69
C GLU A 218 -0.49 -26.23 3.44
N GLY A 219 0.58 -26.58 4.17
CA GLY A 219 1.90 -25.97 3.97
C GLY A 219 2.51 -26.28 2.60
N LYS A 220 2.51 -27.56 2.21
CA LYS A 220 3.05 -27.98 0.91
C LYS A 220 2.18 -27.54 -0.26
N GLU A 221 0.86 -27.50 -0.06
CA GLU A 221 -0.09 -26.93 -1.03
C GLU A 221 0.23 -25.47 -1.30
N LYS A 222 0.43 -24.67 -0.24
CA LYS A 222 0.78 -23.27 -0.37
C LYS A 222 2.11 -23.04 -1.10
N ASP A 223 3.13 -23.85 -0.78
CA ASP A 223 4.42 -23.80 -1.45
C ASP A 223 4.27 -24.16 -2.95
N TYR A 224 3.49 -25.19 -3.27
CA TYR A 224 3.18 -25.57 -4.65
C TYR A 224 2.44 -24.46 -5.42
N LEU A 225 1.42 -23.85 -4.81
CA LEU A 225 0.71 -22.71 -5.41
C LEU A 225 1.62 -21.49 -5.57
N SER A 226 2.54 -21.27 -4.63
CA SER A 226 3.56 -20.22 -4.72
C SER A 226 4.47 -20.47 -5.94
N ASP A 227 4.94 -21.70 -6.16
CA ASP A 227 5.78 -22.06 -7.30
C ASP A 227 5.04 -21.89 -8.64
N ILE A 228 3.77 -22.33 -8.71
CA ILE A 228 2.93 -22.09 -9.89
C ILE A 228 2.77 -20.60 -10.14
N SER A 229 2.46 -19.82 -9.10
CA SER A 229 2.28 -18.37 -9.24
C SER A 229 3.57 -17.69 -9.72
N GLU A 230 4.74 -18.16 -9.29
CA GLU A 230 6.04 -17.67 -9.74
C GLU A 230 6.30 -17.99 -11.22
N MET A 231 5.93 -19.19 -11.66
CA MET A 231 5.99 -19.58 -13.08
C MET A 231 5.04 -18.73 -13.92
N LEU A 232 3.81 -18.50 -13.45
CA LEU A 232 2.84 -17.65 -14.14
C LEU A 232 3.35 -16.21 -14.21
N LEU A 233 3.90 -15.66 -13.13
CA LEU A 233 4.49 -14.32 -13.13
C LEU A 233 5.66 -14.21 -14.13
N TYR A 234 6.50 -15.23 -14.23
CA TYR A 234 7.58 -15.28 -15.23
C TYR A 234 7.03 -15.27 -16.66
N LEU A 235 5.92 -15.95 -16.91
CA LEU A 235 5.29 -15.98 -18.23
C LEU A 235 4.55 -14.66 -18.54
N LEU A 236 3.95 -14.01 -17.56
CA LEU A 236 3.02 -12.91 -17.80
C LEU A 236 3.63 -11.52 -17.65
N LEU A 237 4.67 -11.35 -16.83
CA LEU A 237 5.28 -10.03 -16.64
C LEU A 237 6.39 -9.75 -17.67
N PRO A 238 6.54 -8.48 -18.08
CA PRO A 238 7.74 -8.02 -18.75
C PRO A 238 9.00 -8.28 -17.90
N PRO A 239 10.17 -8.51 -18.52
CA PRO A 239 11.40 -8.77 -17.79
C PRO A 239 11.76 -7.64 -16.81
N ASP A 240 11.51 -6.39 -17.19
CA ASP A 240 11.79 -5.21 -16.35
C ASP A 240 11.04 -5.25 -15.01
N ASP A 241 9.77 -5.67 -15.02
CA ASP A 241 8.93 -5.76 -13.82
C ASP A 241 9.23 -7.04 -13.03
N PHE A 242 9.60 -8.14 -13.69
CA PHE A 242 9.96 -9.40 -13.05
C PHE A 242 11.30 -9.33 -12.29
N HIS A 243 12.25 -8.51 -12.76
CA HIS A 243 13.52 -8.30 -12.08
C HIS A 243 13.38 -7.49 -10.77
N ASN A 244 12.25 -6.82 -10.57
CA ASN A 244 11.94 -6.15 -9.32
C ASN A 244 11.55 -7.19 -8.24
N LYS A 245 12.52 -7.58 -7.41
CA LYS A 245 12.35 -8.60 -6.36
C LYS A 245 11.18 -8.30 -5.40
N PRO A 246 11.07 -7.10 -4.78
CA PRO A 246 9.92 -6.76 -3.94
C PRO A 246 8.57 -6.98 -4.62
N PHE A 247 8.47 -6.55 -5.88
CA PHE A 247 7.25 -6.65 -6.65
C PHE A 247 6.88 -8.11 -6.93
N ARG A 248 7.84 -8.92 -7.39
CA ARG A 248 7.65 -10.36 -7.62
C ARG A 248 7.20 -11.10 -6.37
N TYR A 249 7.87 -10.88 -5.23
CA TYR A 249 7.47 -11.52 -3.97
C TYR A 249 6.07 -11.12 -3.55
N PHE A 250 5.71 -9.84 -3.72
CA PHE A 250 4.38 -9.36 -3.41
C PHE A 250 3.30 -10.07 -4.23
N PHE A 251 3.42 -10.10 -5.56
CA PHE A 251 2.43 -10.79 -6.41
C PHE A 251 2.36 -12.27 -6.15
N ARG A 252 3.51 -12.92 -5.93
CA ARG A 252 3.56 -14.35 -5.63
C ARG A 252 2.73 -14.67 -4.39
N LEU A 253 2.90 -13.88 -3.33
CA LEU A 253 2.15 -14.05 -2.09
C LEU A 253 0.66 -13.72 -2.27
N SER A 254 0.33 -12.64 -2.96
CA SER A 254 -1.07 -12.26 -3.18
C SER A 254 -1.83 -13.28 -4.03
N ILE A 255 -1.21 -13.82 -5.09
CA ILE A 255 -1.82 -14.84 -5.95
C ILE A 255 -1.93 -16.18 -5.21
N SER A 256 -0.87 -16.62 -4.52
CA SER A 256 -0.90 -17.86 -3.72
C SER A 256 -1.99 -17.79 -2.64
N GLN A 257 -2.12 -16.65 -1.94
CA GLN A 257 -3.17 -16.45 -0.92
C GLN A 257 -4.58 -16.32 -1.53
N PHE A 258 -4.69 -15.83 -2.77
CA PHE A 258 -5.95 -15.83 -3.49
C PHE A 258 -6.37 -17.24 -3.92
N CYS A 259 -5.43 -18.07 -4.37
CA CYS A 259 -5.72 -19.44 -4.81
C CYS A 259 -6.00 -20.41 -3.66
N ALA A 260 -5.45 -20.17 -2.46
CA ALA A 260 -5.61 -21.04 -1.29
C ALA A 260 -6.92 -20.81 -0.52
N LYS A 261 -7.81 -19.93 -1.00
CA LYS A 261 -9.03 -19.48 -0.30
C LYS A 261 -10.26 -19.68 -1.15
#